data_AF-A0A2W7JQR5-F1
#
_entry.id   AF-A0A2W7JQR5-F1
#
_cell.length_a   1.000
_cell.length_b   1.000
_cell.length_c   1.000
_cell.angle_alpha   90.00
_cell.angle_beta   90.00
_cell.angle_gamma   90.00
#
_symmetry.space_group_name_H-M   'P 1'
#
loop_
_entity.id
_entity.type
_entity.pdbx_description
1 polymer ?
#
loop_
_entity_poly.entity_id
_entity_poly.type
_entity_poly.pdbx_seq_one_letter_code
_entity_poly.pdbx_strand_id
1 'polypeptide(L)'
;MTEVTDSPPMLQMSSLFRNDPVYHRFYRLWQDMNLGLAALFGDFLQMPLARTYELYELWCFLRLLRAAVLEYGSTGVDLSNLFVTNAAGGVTISAGAVIVSVSPDKVLCFQRQYREYWVEPSGEGSFSRVMVPDVVLAGTGFGTPGRQVIVLDAKYRINDGLNDALSSIHMYRDALVQEANSGEIEGIVTAAYLLTPHTPAINADFKNTPVPGRLFHPQYRDKFRFGAITLRPGMSSDDLRNSLKTIVADAVG
;
A
#
# COMPACT_ATOMS: atom_id res chain seq x y z
N MET A 1 38.13 25.88 14.34
CA MET A 1 36.77 25.96 13.80
C MET A 1 36.60 24.72 12.95
N THR A 2 36.05 23.66 13.56
CA THR A 2 36.04 22.32 12.97
C THR A 2 34.91 22.26 11.96
N GLU A 3 35.22 21.88 10.72
CA GLU A 3 34.24 21.70 9.65
C GLU A 3 33.14 20.73 10.11
N VAL A 4 31.89 21.18 10.01
CA VAL A 4 30.71 20.35 10.23
C VAL A 4 30.55 19.51 8.98
N THR A 5 30.91 18.24 9.05
CA THR A 5 30.67 17.28 7.97
C THR A 5 29.17 16.97 7.87
N ASP A 6 28.69 16.74 6.64
CA ASP A 6 27.32 16.34 6.24
C ASP A 6 26.89 14.95 6.77
N SER A 7 27.47 14.49 7.87
CA SER A 7 27.14 13.21 8.49
C SER A 7 25.78 13.32 9.20
N PRO A 8 24.86 12.35 9.04
CA PRO A 8 23.57 12.38 9.72
C PRO A 8 23.80 12.43 11.23
N PRO A 9 23.00 13.21 11.98
CA PRO A 9 23.19 13.35 13.42
C PRO A 9 23.03 12.00 14.12
N MET A 10 24.15 11.41 14.54
CA MET A 10 24.16 10.17 15.31
C MET A 10 24.20 10.48 16.81
N LEU A 11 23.20 9.97 17.53
CA LEU A 11 23.14 10.06 18.99
C LEU A 11 24.20 9.11 19.60
N GLN A 12 25.30 9.68 20.08
CA GLN A 12 26.36 8.92 20.74
C GLN A 12 26.18 8.87 22.25
N MET A 13 26.56 7.75 22.87
CA MET A 13 26.56 7.60 24.32
C MET A 13 27.51 8.62 24.98
N SER A 14 26.94 9.64 25.60
CA SER A 14 27.68 10.66 26.36
C SER A 14 27.66 10.36 27.87
N SER A 15 28.48 11.08 28.64
CA SER A 15 28.47 11.01 30.10
C SER A 15 27.10 11.34 30.70
N LEU A 16 26.35 12.25 30.05
CA LEU A 16 25.00 12.64 30.45
C LEU A 16 24.01 11.47 30.30
N PHE A 17 24.10 10.73 29.18
CA PHE A 17 23.29 9.51 28.95
C PHE A 17 23.69 8.32 29.83
N ARG A 18 24.91 8.28 30.39
CA ARG A 18 25.34 7.21 31.31
C ARG A 18 24.94 7.46 32.75
N ASN A 19 25.04 8.70 33.19
CA ASN A 19 24.99 9.03 34.61
C ASN A 19 23.59 9.43 35.09
N ASP A 20 22.73 9.89 34.18
CA ASP A 20 21.33 10.21 34.51
C ASP A 20 20.38 9.07 34.09
N PRO A 21 19.60 8.50 35.01
CA PRO A 21 18.70 7.37 34.73
C PRO A 21 17.62 7.66 33.69
N VAL A 22 17.15 8.90 33.58
CA VAL A 22 16.10 9.31 32.64
C VAL A 22 16.66 9.33 31.23
N TYR A 23 17.84 9.95 31.05
CA TYR A 23 18.53 9.98 29.77
C TYR A 23 19.06 8.59 29.36
N HIS A 24 19.51 7.77 30.31
CA HIS A 24 19.92 6.39 30.03
C HIS A 24 18.77 5.55 29.46
N ARG A 25 17.57 5.71 30.04
CA ARG A 25 16.36 5.02 29.58
C ARG A 25 15.93 5.47 28.19
N PHE A 26 16.00 6.77 27.90
CA PHE A 26 15.75 7.31 26.56
C PHE A 26 16.77 6.79 25.53
N TYR A 27 18.06 6.77 25.87
CA TYR A 27 19.10 6.27 24.99
C TYR A 27 18.91 4.78 24.65
N ARG A 28 18.58 3.95 25.65
CA ARG A 28 18.24 2.54 25.42
C ARG A 28 17.01 2.39 24.52
N LEU A 29 15.95 3.14 24.78
CA LEU A 29 14.76 3.10 23.93
C LEU A 29 15.06 3.50 22.47
N TRP A 30 15.85 4.56 22.28
CA TRP A 30 16.32 4.99 20.96
C TRP A 30 17.18 3.92 20.28
N GLN A 31 18.07 3.28 21.03
CA GLN A 31 18.92 2.20 20.54
C GLN A 31 18.10 0.95 20.18
N ASP A 32 17.15 0.55 21.02
CA ASP A 32 16.25 -0.59 20.80
C ASP A 32 15.34 -0.34 19.59
N MET A 33 14.84 0.88 19.42
CA MET A 33 14.08 1.29 18.22
C MET A 33 14.94 1.23 16.97
N ASN A 34 16.18 1.75 17.02
CA ASN A 34 17.08 1.70 15.87
C ASN A 34 17.54 0.29 15.54
N LEU A 35 17.84 -0.56 16.53
CA LEU A 35 18.25 -1.94 16.28
C LEU A 35 17.08 -2.81 15.79
N GLY A 36 15.89 -2.65 16.38
CA GLY A 36 14.71 -3.42 16.00
C GLY A 36 14.10 -3.01 14.66
N LEU A 37 14.17 -1.72 14.30
CA LEU A 37 13.65 -1.22 13.03
C LEU A 37 14.73 -1.27 11.94
N ALA A 38 15.99 -0.86 12.18
CA ALA A 38 17.01 -0.85 11.12
C ALA A 38 17.41 -2.26 10.66
N ALA A 39 17.30 -3.29 11.52
CA ALA A 39 17.59 -4.67 11.11
C ALA A 39 16.57 -5.21 10.08
N LEU A 40 15.30 -4.79 10.16
CA LEU A 40 14.22 -5.25 9.27
C LEU A 40 14.07 -4.36 8.02
N PHE A 41 14.36 -3.07 8.16
CA PHE A 41 14.20 -2.07 7.11
C PHE A 41 15.52 -1.75 6.38
N GLY A 42 16.69 -2.17 6.88
CA GLY A 42 17.99 -1.76 6.32
C GLY A 42 18.16 -0.24 6.34
N ASP A 43 18.71 0.33 5.25
CA ASP A 43 18.89 1.79 5.10
C ASP A 43 17.55 2.55 4.88
N PHE A 44 16.42 1.85 4.75
CA PHE A 44 15.11 2.43 4.44
C PHE A 44 14.60 3.41 5.52
N LEU A 45 15.07 3.30 6.77
CA LEU A 45 14.76 4.28 7.83
C LEU A 45 15.66 5.51 7.80
N GLN A 46 16.79 5.46 7.10
CA GLN A 46 17.59 6.64 6.78
C GLN A 46 17.03 7.38 5.55
N MET A 47 15.71 7.39 5.41
CA MET A 47 15.03 8.13 4.35
C MET A 47 14.93 9.61 4.69
N PRO A 48 15.29 10.51 3.75
CA PRO A 48 14.91 11.90 3.84
C PRO A 48 13.39 12.02 4.00
N LEU A 49 12.91 13.02 4.75
CA LEU A 49 11.47 13.31 4.91
C LEU A 49 10.70 13.36 3.57
N ALA A 50 11.41 13.69 2.49
CA ALA A 50 10.91 13.70 1.11
C ALA A 50 10.40 12.33 0.60
N ARG A 51 10.81 11.20 1.21
CA ARG A 51 10.42 9.84 0.81
C ARG A 51 9.47 9.15 1.80
N THR A 52 8.85 9.93 2.69
CA THR A 52 7.84 9.41 3.64
C THR A 52 6.64 8.74 2.95
N TYR A 53 6.38 9.02 1.67
CA TYR A 53 5.36 8.33 0.88
C TYR A 53 5.71 6.84 0.65
N GLU A 54 6.98 6.49 0.44
CA GLU A 54 7.42 5.08 0.23
C GLU A 54 7.17 4.25 1.49
N LEU A 55 7.41 4.83 2.68
CA LEU A 55 7.07 4.22 3.96
C LEU A 55 5.56 3.98 4.10
N TYR A 56 4.75 4.93 3.65
CA TYR A 56 3.29 4.81 3.74
C TYR A 56 2.75 3.76 2.77
N GLU A 57 3.26 3.71 1.54
CA GLU A 57 2.94 2.67 0.55
C GLU A 57 3.24 1.27 1.09
N LEU A 58 4.47 1.07 1.59
CA LEU A 58 4.87 -0.21 2.18
C LEU A 58 4.04 -0.56 3.41
N TRP A 59 3.76 0.42 4.28
CA TRP A 59 2.91 0.21 5.44
C TRP A 59 1.49 -0.21 5.03
N CYS A 60 0.87 0.47 4.07
CA CYS A 60 -0.43 0.12 3.53
C CYS A 60 -0.44 -1.32 3.00
N PHE A 61 0.56 -1.69 2.20
CA PHE A 61 0.71 -3.04 1.68
C PHE A 61 0.79 -4.09 2.80
N LEU A 62 1.70 -3.94 3.76
CA LEU A 62 1.89 -4.91 4.84
C LEU A 62 0.65 -5.05 5.73
N ARG A 63 -0.06 -3.95 5.98
CA ARG A 63 -1.29 -3.95 6.78
C ARG A 63 -2.45 -4.61 6.04
N LEU A 64 -2.60 -4.33 4.75
CA LEU A 64 -3.60 -5.00 3.90
C LEU A 64 -3.27 -6.47 3.70
N LEU A 65 -2.00 -6.84 3.56
CA LEU A 65 -1.58 -8.23 3.45
C LEU A 65 -1.95 -9.00 4.71
N ARG A 66 -1.62 -8.48 5.89
CA ARG A 66 -2.00 -9.10 7.16
C ARG A 66 -3.52 -9.21 7.29
N ALA A 67 -4.27 -8.17 6.92
CA ALA A 67 -5.74 -8.23 6.93
C ALA A 67 -6.28 -9.30 5.96
N ALA A 68 -5.69 -9.41 4.76
CA ALA A 68 -6.08 -10.38 3.75
C ALA A 68 -5.77 -11.82 4.18
N VAL A 69 -4.62 -12.07 4.79
CA VAL A 69 -4.27 -13.38 5.35
C VAL A 69 -5.21 -13.78 6.49
N LEU A 70 -5.58 -12.83 7.35
CA LEU A 70 -6.53 -13.12 8.44
C LEU A 70 -7.96 -13.36 7.95
N GLU A 71 -8.36 -12.71 6.85
CA GLU A 71 -9.74 -12.77 6.36
C GLU A 71 -9.97 -13.86 5.30
N TYR A 72 -9.02 -14.02 4.40
CA TYR A 72 -9.11 -14.89 3.22
C TYR A 72 -8.00 -15.95 3.16
N GLY A 73 -7.04 -15.91 4.09
CA GLY A 73 -5.84 -16.73 4.03
C GLY A 73 -6.13 -18.21 4.15
N SER A 74 -5.46 -18.99 3.30
CA SER A 74 -5.38 -20.45 3.47
C SER A 74 -4.38 -20.81 4.58
N THR A 75 -4.47 -22.02 5.13
CA THR A 75 -3.47 -22.49 6.11
C THR A 75 -2.08 -22.53 5.48
N GLY A 76 -1.12 -21.82 6.07
CA GLY A 76 0.29 -21.85 5.64
C GLY A 76 0.60 -20.94 4.44
N VAL A 77 0.04 -19.72 4.39
CA VAL A 77 0.40 -18.72 3.38
C VAL A 77 1.92 -18.54 3.31
N ASP A 78 2.48 -18.68 2.11
CA ASP A 78 3.90 -18.46 1.86
C ASP A 78 4.21 -16.96 1.82
N LEU A 79 5.04 -16.53 2.77
CA LEU A 79 5.47 -15.13 2.95
C LEU A 79 6.96 -14.94 2.63
N SER A 80 7.63 -15.97 2.11
CA SER A 80 9.07 -15.95 1.83
C SER A 80 9.45 -14.80 0.87
N ASN A 81 8.63 -14.53 -0.14
CA ASN A 81 8.83 -13.44 -1.11
C ASN A 81 8.79 -12.02 -0.52
N LEU A 82 8.32 -11.85 0.73
CA LEU A 82 8.39 -10.55 1.42
C LEU A 82 9.81 -10.21 1.87
N PHE A 83 10.69 -11.21 2.01
CA PHE A 83 11.95 -11.06 2.70
C PHE A 83 13.13 -11.44 1.79
N VAL A 84 14.15 -10.60 1.79
CA VAL A 84 15.43 -10.86 1.16
C VAL A 84 16.45 -11.11 2.26
N THR A 85 17.21 -12.20 2.13
CA THR A 85 18.32 -12.47 3.04
C THR A 85 19.60 -11.88 2.44
N ASN A 86 20.32 -11.08 3.21
CA ASN A 86 21.62 -10.55 2.79
C ASN A 86 22.74 -11.58 3.07
N ALA A 87 23.90 -11.40 2.44
CA ALA A 87 25.04 -12.31 2.57
C ALA A 87 25.59 -12.42 4.02
N ALA A 88 25.23 -11.49 4.90
CA ALA A 88 25.60 -11.50 6.32
C ALA A 88 24.52 -12.13 7.23
N GLY A 89 23.48 -12.75 6.67
CA GLY A 89 22.40 -13.39 7.42
C GLY A 89 21.33 -12.45 7.98
N GLY A 90 21.35 -11.17 7.61
CA GLY A 90 20.28 -10.22 7.90
C GLY A 90 19.09 -10.40 6.96
N VAL A 91 17.89 -10.17 7.48
CA VAL A 91 16.63 -10.31 6.73
C VAL A 91 16.01 -8.93 6.56
N THR A 92 15.86 -8.48 5.31
CA THR A 92 15.26 -7.19 4.97
C THR A 92 13.98 -7.39 4.17
N ILE A 93 13.05 -6.44 4.24
CA ILE A 93 11.84 -6.47 3.39
C ILE A 93 12.24 -6.24 1.93
N SER A 94 11.64 -6.98 1.00
CA SER A 94 11.81 -6.75 -0.43
C SER A 94 11.28 -5.36 -0.80
N ALA A 95 12.18 -4.47 -1.20
CA ALA A 95 11.85 -3.11 -1.64
C ALA A 95 11.35 -3.04 -3.10
N GLY A 96 11.19 -4.19 -3.77
CA GLY A 96 10.74 -4.29 -5.15
C GLY A 96 9.33 -4.84 -5.28
N ALA A 97 8.95 -5.24 -6.51
CA ALA A 97 7.67 -5.86 -6.76
C ALA A 97 7.51 -7.16 -5.95
N VAL A 98 6.49 -7.22 -5.10
CA VAL A 98 6.17 -8.42 -4.30
C VAL A 98 4.82 -8.95 -4.71
N ILE A 99 4.70 -10.27 -4.85
CA ILE A 99 3.44 -10.96 -5.14
C ILE A 99 3.24 -12.02 -4.07
N VAL A 100 2.13 -11.92 -3.32
CA VAL A 100 1.78 -12.88 -2.27
C VAL A 100 0.41 -13.49 -2.55
N SER A 101 0.39 -14.81 -2.71
CA SER A 101 -0.84 -15.58 -2.85
C SER A 101 -1.48 -15.77 -1.49
N VAL A 102 -2.60 -15.08 -1.23
CA VAL A 102 -3.32 -15.15 0.04
C VAL A 102 -4.19 -16.42 0.09
N SER A 103 -4.82 -16.75 -1.04
CA SER A 103 -5.59 -17.97 -1.25
C SER A 103 -5.47 -18.40 -2.72
N PRO A 104 -5.98 -19.58 -3.12
CA PRO A 104 -5.98 -20.00 -4.53
C PRO A 104 -6.63 -18.96 -5.47
N ASP A 105 -7.59 -18.20 -4.94
CA ASP A 105 -8.39 -17.24 -5.70
C ASP A 105 -7.98 -15.78 -5.52
N LYS A 106 -7.05 -15.47 -4.60
CA LYS A 106 -6.69 -14.09 -4.27
C LYS A 106 -5.19 -13.91 -4.08
N VAL A 107 -4.66 -12.89 -4.75
CA VAL A 107 -3.25 -12.50 -4.72
C VAL A 107 -3.19 -11.01 -4.39
N LEU A 108 -2.33 -10.65 -3.44
CA LEU A 108 -2.01 -9.26 -3.12
C LEU A 108 -0.62 -8.94 -3.64
N CYS A 109 -0.50 -7.88 -4.43
CA CYS A 109 0.74 -7.45 -5.04
C CYS A 109 1.14 -6.06 -4.52
N PHE A 110 2.43 -5.85 -4.33
CA PHE A 110 3.06 -4.56 -4.08
C PHE A 110 3.85 -4.15 -5.32
N GLN A 111 3.61 -2.95 -5.85
CA GLN A 111 4.33 -2.36 -6.98
C GLN A 111 4.49 -3.33 -8.17
N ARG A 112 3.43 -4.10 -8.50
CA ARG A 112 3.43 -5.02 -9.65
C ARG A 112 3.54 -4.20 -10.92
N GLN A 113 4.50 -4.54 -11.76
CA GLN A 113 4.64 -3.93 -13.09
C GLN A 113 3.67 -4.58 -14.08
N TYR A 114 2.92 -3.75 -14.79
CA TYR A 114 2.10 -4.12 -15.92
C TYR A 114 2.72 -3.52 -17.17
N ARG A 115 3.44 -4.34 -17.94
CA ARG A 115 3.94 -3.94 -19.26
C ARG A 115 2.82 -3.95 -20.28
N GLU A 116 3.14 -3.56 -21.50
CA GLU A 116 2.18 -3.53 -22.59
C GLU A 116 1.59 -4.92 -22.85
N TYR A 117 0.26 -5.01 -23.01
CA TYR A 117 -0.46 -6.30 -23.05
C TYR A 117 -0.01 -7.19 -24.21
N TRP A 118 0.43 -6.61 -25.33
CA TRP A 118 0.96 -7.34 -26.50
C TRP A 118 2.38 -7.88 -26.30
N VAL A 119 3.05 -7.53 -25.20
CA VAL A 119 4.37 -8.06 -24.81
C VAL A 119 4.22 -9.17 -23.78
N GLU A 120 3.18 -9.11 -22.95
CA GLU A 120 2.95 -10.07 -21.87
C GLU A 120 2.32 -11.38 -22.40
N PRO A 121 2.89 -12.56 -22.11
CA PRO A 121 2.35 -13.85 -22.58
C PRO A 121 0.92 -14.14 -22.10
N SER A 122 0.50 -13.55 -20.98
CA SER A 122 -0.86 -13.68 -20.44
C SER A 122 -1.89 -12.83 -21.18
N GLY A 123 -1.46 -11.90 -22.05
CA GLY A 123 -2.32 -10.87 -22.63
C GLY A 123 -2.85 -9.85 -21.62
N GLU A 124 -2.50 -9.98 -20.33
CA GLU A 124 -2.83 -9.06 -19.23
C GLU A 124 -1.72 -8.00 -19.11
N GLY A 125 -2.06 -6.73 -19.31
CA GLY A 125 -1.09 -5.64 -19.29
C GLY A 125 -1.72 -4.27 -19.44
N SER A 126 -0.91 -3.27 -19.75
CA SER A 126 -1.32 -1.92 -20.09
C SER A 126 -1.52 -1.79 -21.60
N PHE A 127 -2.47 -0.98 -22.08
CA PHE A 127 -2.54 -0.65 -23.51
C PHE A 127 -1.65 0.53 -23.93
N SER A 128 -1.00 1.21 -22.98
CA SER A 128 -0.27 2.46 -23.24
C SER A 128 1.23 2.36 -22.93
N ARG A 129 1.58 2.44 -21.64
CA ARG A 129 2.95 2.35 -21.11
C ARG A 129 3.00 1.43 -19.91
N VAL A 130 4.21 1.06 -19.47
CA VAL A 130 4.40 0.35 -18.20
C VAL A 130 3.71 1.08 -17.04
N MET A 131 2.82 0.38 -16.34
CA MET A 131 2.09 0.89 -15.17
C MET A 131 2.55 0.16 -13.90
N VAL A 132 2.69 0.90 -12.80
CA VAL A 132 3.13 0.37 -11.51
C VAL A 132 2.22 0.90 -10.39
N PRO A 133 1.03 0.32 -10.19
CA PRO A 133 0.19 0.64 -9.04
C PRO A 133 0.84 0.23 -7.72
N ASP A 134 0.62 1.00 -6.66
CA ASP A 134 1.24 0.76 -5.34
C ASP A 134 0.84 -0.60 -4.76
N VAL A 135 -0.47 -0.88 -4.70
CA VAL A 135 -1.02 -2.16 -4.23
C VAL A 135 -2.10 -2.65 -5.18
N VAL A 136 -2.10 -3.95 -5.45
CA VAL A 136 -3.12 -4.60 -6.28
C VAL A 136 -3.67 -5.82 -5.55
N LEU A 137 -4.98 -5.90 -5.41
CA LEU A 137 -5.69 -7.12 -5.04
C LEU A 137 -6.27 -7.74 -6.30
N ALA A 138 -5.69 -8.85 -6.76
CA ALA A 138 -6.11 -9.57 -7.94
C ALA A 138 -6.72 -10.93 -7.57
N GLY A 139 -7.73 -11.38 -8.31
CA GLY A 139 -8.42 -12.62 -7.98
C GLY A 139 -9.80 -12.76 -8.60
N THR A 140 -10.53 -13.78 -8.17
CA THR A 140 -11.92 -14.02 -8.55
C THR A 140 -12.89 -13.53 -7.46
N GLY A 141 -14.18 -13.46 -7.80
CA GLY A 141 -15.23 -13.10 -6.83
C GLY A 141 -15.33 -11.61 -6.52
N PHE A 142 -14.90 -10.75 -7.44
CA PHE A 142 -15.07 -9.29 -7.36
C PHE A 142 -16.29 -8.78 -8.16
N GLY A 143 -17.28 -9.63 -8.42
CA GLY A 143 -18.56 -9.25 -9.04
C GLY A 143 -18.68 -9.54 -10.53
N THR A 144 -17.57 -9.81 -11.22
CA THR A 144 -17.54 -10.19 -12.64
C THR A 144 -16.99 -11.63 -12.82
N PRO A 145 -17.26 -12.34 -13.93
CA PRO A 145 -16.59 -13.62 -14.22
C PRO A 145 -15.14 -13.38 -14.65
N GLY A 146 -14.19 -14.17 -14.14
CA GLY A 146 -12.77 -14.07 -14.51
C GLY A 146 -11.88 -13.37 -13.46
N ARG A 147 -10.59 -13.27 -13.77
CA ARG A 147 -9.59 -12.67 -12.88
C ARG A 147 -9.69 -11.14 -12.96
N GLN A 148 -10.06 -10.53 -11.85
CA GLN A 148 -10.27 -9.10 -11.71
C GLN A 148 -9.22 -8.46 -10.82
N VAL A 149 -9.08 -7.15 -10.99
CA VAL A 149 -8.08 -6.33 -10.32
C VAL A 149 -8.78 -5.21 -9.55
N ILE A 150 -8.43 -5.07 -8.27
CA ILE A 150 -8.71 -3.87 -7.49
C ILE A 150 -7.39 -3.13 -7.31
N VAL A 151 -7.32 -1.90 -7.82
CA VAL A 151 -6.14 -1.04 -7.71
C VAL A 151 -6.24 -0.19 -6.46
N LEU A 152 -5.20 -0.19 -5.65
CA LEU A 152 -5.10 0.58 -4.42
C LEU A 152 -3.84 1.44 -4.47
N ASP A 153 -4.03 2.76 -4.60
CA ASP A 153 -2.93 3.71 -4.74
C ASP A 153 -2.79 4.49 -3.42
N ALA A 154 -1.69 4.25 -2.71
CA ALA A 154 -1.45 4.83 -1.40
C ALA A 154 -0.84 6.23 -1.55
N LYS A 155 -1.47 7.22 -0.92
CA LYS A 155 -1.03 8.60 -0.98
C LYS A 155 -1.08 9.20 0.43
N TYR A 156 0.10 9.54 0.95
CA TYR A 156 0.26 10.23 2.23
C TYR A 156 -0.08 11.74 2.08
N ARG A 157 -1.29 12.02 1.62
CA ARG A 157 -1.84 13.36 1.42
C ARG A 157 -3.01 13.59 2.36
N ILE A 158 -3.18 14.83 2.79
CA ILE A 158 -4.32 15.30 3.57
C ILE A 158 -5.02 16.43 2.81
N ASN A 159 -6.35 16.54 2.96
CA ASN A 159 -7.17 17.62 2.41
C ASN A 159 -7.06 17.75 0.88
N ASP A 160 -6.85 18.96 0.36
CA ASP A 160 -7.02 19.33 -1.06
C ASP A 160 -6.10 18.56 -2.02
N GLY A 161 -4.95 18.08 -1.53
CA GLY A 161 -4.04 17.26 -2.33
C GLY A 161 -4.61 15.90 -2.76
N LEU A 162 -5.76 15.48 -2.23
CA LEU A 162 -6.39 14.21 -2.60
C LEU A 162 -7.08 14.25 -3.97
N ASN A 163 -7.58 15.41 -4.39
CA ASN A 163 -8.27 15.52 -5.67
C ASN A 163 -7.31 15.32 -6.85
N ASP A 164 -6.11 15.90 -6.77
CA ASP A 164 -5.06 15.73 -7.78
C ASP A 164 -4.59 14.27 -7.87
N ALA A 165 -4.63 13.55 -6.75
CA ALA A 165 -4.27 12.14 -6.66
C ALA A 165 -5.29 11.22 -7.36
N LEU A 166 -6.50 11.67 -7.69
CA LEU A 166 -7.46 10.84 -8.45
C LEU A 166 -6.95 10.49 -9.85
N SER A 167 -6.04 11.29 -10.40
CA SER A 167 -5.50 11.07 -11.74
C SER A 167 -4.78 9.73 -11.87
N SER A 168 -4.07 9.27 -10.83
CA SER A 168 -3.37 7.97 -10.86
C SER A 168 -4.34 6.80 -10.93
N ILE A 169 -5.38 6.81 -10.08
CA ILE A 169 -6.36 5.71 -10.06
C ILE A 169 -7.28 5.71 -11.28
N HIS A 170 -7.57 6.88 -11.89
CA HIS A 170 -8.21 6.93 -13.22
C HIS A 170 -7.32 6.29 -14.28
N MET A 171 -6.05 6.68 -14.31
CA MET A 171 -5.08 6.15 -15.27
C MET A 171 -4.96 4.62 -15.16
N TYR A 172 -4.84 4.06 -13.95
CA TYR A 172 -4.73 2.61 -13.79
C TYR A 172 -6.03 1.88 -14.15
N ARG A 173 -7.18 2.41 -13.74
CA ARG A 173 -8.48 1.79 -14.04
C ARG A 173 -8.71 1.65 -15.54
N ASP A 174 -8.34 2.68 -16.28
CA ASP A 174 -8.63 2.72 -17.71
C ASP A 174 -7.52 2.00 -18.50
N ALA A 175 -6.24 2.13 -18.11
CA ALA A 175 -5.10 1.62 -18.88
C ALA A 175 -4.89 0.10 -18.83
N LEU A 176 -5.32 -0.56 -17.76
CA LEU A 176 -5.07 -1.98 -17.54
C LEU A 176 -6.14 -2.85 -18.20
N VAL A 177 -5.70 -3.73 -19.09
CA VAL A 177 -6.53 -4.54 -19.98
C VAL A 177 -6.05 -5.98 -20.05
N GLN A 178 -6.90 -6.84 -20.59
CA GLN A 178 -6.58 -8.20 -20.98
C GLN A 178 -7.12 -8.48 -22.38
N GLU A 179 -6.31 -9.14 -23.20
CA GLU A 179 -6.77 -9.72 -24.47
C GLU A 179 -7.52 -11.03 -24.18
N ALA A 180 -8.82 -11.04 -24.48
CA ALA A 180 -9.68 -12.20 -24.36
C ALA A 180 -9.34 -13.24 -25.46
N ASN A 181 -9.76 -14.49 -25.26
CA ASN A 181 -9.58 -15.56 -26.25
C ASN A 181 -10.25 -15.26 -27.60
N SER A 182 -11.21 -14.34 -27.63
CA SER A 182 -11.87 -13.83 -28.84
C SER A 182 -11.03 -12.81 -29.63
N GLY A 183 -9.93 -12.32 -29.05
CA GLY A 183 -9.14 -11.19 -29.56
C GLY A 183 -9.71 -9.81 -29.17
N GLU A 184 -10.78 -9.76 -28.37
CA GLU A 184 -11.30 -8.50 -27.83
C GLU A 184 -10.46 -8.04 -26.64
N ILE A 185 -10.29 -6.72 -26.50
CA ILE A 185 -9.53 -6.12 -25.40
C ILE A 185 -10.52 -5.64 -24.35
N GLU A 186 -10.42 -6.19 -23.14
CA GLU A 186 -11.32 -5.88 -22.03
C GLU A 186 -10.55 -5.27 -20.85
N GLY A 187 -11.16 -4.32 -20.15
CA GLY A 187 -10.58 -3.75 -18.93
C GLY A 187 -10.62 -4.75 -17.77
N ILE A 188 -9.51 -4.90 -17.04
CA ILE A 188 -9.42 -5.86 -15.91
C ILE A 188 -9.70 -5.25 -14.54
N VAL A 189 -9.74 -3.92 -14.44
CA VAL A 189 -9.88 -3.21 -13.16
C VAL A 189 -11.35 -3.04 -12.81
N THR A 190 -11.81 -3.75 -11.79
CA THR A 190 -13.19 -3.64 -11.29
C THR A 190 -13.39 -2.40 -10.44
N ALA A 191 -12.37 -2.05 -9.65
CA ALA A 191 -12.43 -0.91 -8.74
C ALA A 191 -11.05 -0.29 -8.53
N ALA A 192 -11.01 1.02 -8.26
CA ALA A 192 -9.77 1.74 -7.98
C ALA A 192 -9.94 2.74 -6.83
N TYR A 193 -9.13 2.62 -5.78
CA TYR A 193 -9.25 3.44 -4.58
C TYR A 193 -7.93 4.06 -4.16
N LEU A 194 -8.00 5.30 -3.65
CA LEU A 194 -6.90 5.91 -2.92
C LEU A 194 -6.88 5.40 -1.48
N LEU A 195 -5.69 5.04 -0.98
CA LEU A 195 -5.46 4.82 0.45
C LEU A 195 -4.82 6.08 1.03
N THR A 196 -5.43 6.66 2.05
CA THR A 196 -4.93 7.91 2.65
C THR A 196 -5.18 7.93 4.16
N PRO A 197 -4.33 8.58 4.98
CA PRO A 197 -4.58 8.73 6.41
C PRO A 197 -5.72 9.71 6.74
N HIS A 198 -6.25 10.43 5.75
CA HIS A 198 -7.29 11.44 5.96
C HIS A 198 -8.60 10.82 6.49
N THR A 199 -9.18 11.46 7.51
CA THR A 199 -10.48 11.07 8.09
C THR A 199 -11.52 12.12 7.70
N PRO A 200 -12.43 11.79 6.77
CA PRO A 200 -13.39 12.75 6.24
C PRO A 200 -14.56 12.98 7.20
N ALA A 201 -15.17 14.16 7.12
CA ALA A 201 -16.56 14.35 7.54
C ALA A 201 -17.49 13.96 6.38
N ILE A 202 -18.45 13.08 6.64
CA ILE A 202 -19.36 12.54 5.62
C ILE A 202 -20.78 13.04 5.95
N ASN A 203 -21.50 13.55 4.94
CA ASN A 203 -22.90 13.93 5.08
C ASN A 203 -23.83 12.75 4.74
N ALA A 204 -25.14 12.91 4.86
CA ALA A 204 -26.10 11.85 4.57
C ALA A 204 -26.15 11.43 3.08
N ASP A 205 -25.80 12.34 2.16
CA ASP A 205 -25.76 12.11 0.71
C ASP A 205 -24.39 12.51 0.15
N PHE A 206 -23.83 11.68 -0.72
CA PHE A 206 -22.56 11.95 -1.38
C PHE A 206 -22.63 13.20 -2.26
N LYS A 207 -23.79 13.51 -2.87
CA LYS A 207 -23.94 14.71 -3.73
C LYS A 207 -23.73 15.99 -2.94
N ASN A 208 -24.21 16.02 -1.71
CA ASN A 208 -24.10 17.15 -0.78
C ASN A 208 -22.84 17.09 0.09
N THR A 209 -22.02 16.04 -0.04
CA THR A 209 -20.72 15.96 0.64
C THR A 209 -19.68 16.69 -0.21
N PRO A 210 -18.93 17.66 0.35
CA PRO A 210 -17.84 18.33 -0.37
C PRO A 210 -16.66 17.38 -0.59
N VAL A 211 -15.82 17.71 -1.58
CA VAL A 211 -14.52 17.04 -1.77
C VAL A 211 -13.56 17.54 -0.67
N PRO A 212 -12.72 16.67 -0.06
CA PRO A 212 -12.50 15.26 -0.37
C PRO A 212 -13.50 14.28 0.24
N GLY A 213 -14.36 14.68 1.18
CA GLY A 213 -15.27 13.79 1.91
C GLY A 213 -16.16 12.92 1.02
N ARG A 214 -16.59 13.45 -0.13
CA ARG A 214 -17.38 12.70 -1.13
C ARG A 214 -16.72 11.40 -1.58
N LEU A 215 -15.39 11.41 -1.73
CA LEU A 215 -14.62 10.26 -2.24
C LEU A 215 -14.66 9.06 -1.28
N PHE A 216 -14.90 9.32 0.00
CA PHE A 216 -15.01 8.31 1.04
C PHE A 216 -16.46 7.89 1.31
N HIS A 217 -17.43 8.56 0.71
CA HIS A 217 -18.83 8.29 0.96
C HIS A 217 -19.19 6.88 0.45
N PRO A 218 -19.81 5.99 1.26
CA PRO A 218 -20.11 4.62 0.86
C PRO A 218 -20.90 4.54 -0.45
N GLN A 219 -22.00 5.30 -0.57
CA GLN A 219 -22.79 5.37 -1.82
C GLN A 219 -22.00 5.85 -3.05
N TYR A 220 -20.95 6.66 -2.87
CA TYR A 220 -20.11 7.09 -3.99
C TYR A 220 -19.21 5.92 -4.44
N ARG A 221 -18.54 5.27 -3.48
CA ARG A 221 -17.64 4.15 -3.75
C ARG A 221 -18.37 2.95 -4.33
N ASP A 222 -19.51 2.59 -3.76
CA ASP A 222 -20.40 1.53 -4.26
C ASP A 222 -20.84 1.81 -5.71
N LYS A 223 -21.36 3.02 -5.97
CA LYS A 223 -21.89 3.39 -7.29
C LYS A 223 -20.81 3.47 -8.38
N PHE A 224 -19.63 4.01 -8.06
CA PHE A 224 -18.60 4.29 -9.06
C PHE A 224 -17.42 3.32 -9.02
N ARG A 225 -17.37 2.42 -8.03
CA ARG A 225 -16.25 1.51 -7.73
C ARG A 225 -14.92 2.27 -7.68
N PHE A 226 -15.00 3.48 -7.12
CA PHE A 226 -13.98 4.50 -7.24
C PHE A 226 -14.06 5.47 -6.06
N GLY A 227 -12.92 5.91 -5.53
CA GLY A 227 -12.89 6.87 -4.43
C GLY A 227 -11.67 6.74 -3.53
N ALA A 228 -11.86 6.92 -2.22
CA ALA A 228 -10.80 6.90 -1.23
C ALA A 228 -11.21 6.13 0.04
N ILE A 229 -10.21 5.58 0.74
CA ILE A 229 -10.39 4.79 1.96
C ILE A 229 -9.38 5.24 2.99
N THR A 230 -9.87 5.48 4.20
CA THR A 230 -9.04 5.87 5.33
C THR A 230 -8.23 4.68 5.83
N LEU A 231 -6.91 4.73 5.62
CA LEU A 231 -5.93 3.84 6.25
C LEU A 231 -4.94 4.70 7.03
N ARG A 232 -5.18 4.86 8.33
CA ARG A 232 -4.37 5.68 9.22
C ARG A 232 -3.41 4.83 10.05
N PRO A 233 -2.14 5.25 10.21
CA PRO A 233 -1.25 4.68 11.22
C PRO A 233 -1.94 4.65 12.60
N GLY A 234 -1.86 3.51 13.28
CA GLY A 234 -2.52 3.30 14.58
C GLY A 234 -3.89 2.61 14.52
N MET A 235 -4.46 2.34 13.34
CA MET A 235 -5.67 1.50 13.22
C MET A 235 -5.44 0.09 13.76
N SER A 236 -6.47 -0.44 14.43
CA SER A 236 -6.44 -1.81 14.98
C SER A 236 -6.44 -2.85 13.85
N SER A 237 -6.15 -4.10 14.20
CA SER A 237 -6.20 -5.20 13.23
C SER A 237 -7.62 -5.40 12.70
N ASP A 238 -8.64 -5.24 13.55
CA ASP A 238 -10.04 -5.38 13.16
C ASP A 238 -10.49 -4.24 12.25
N ASP A 239 -10.07 -3.00 12.52
CA ASP A 239 -10.38 -1.86 11.65
C ASP A 239 -9.84 -2.07 10.24
N LEU A 240 -8.60 -2.57 10.12
CA LEU A 240 -7.99 -2.85 8.83
C LEU A 240 -8.66 -4.01 8.09
N ARG A 241 -9.10 -5.05 8.81
CA ARG A 241 -9.93 -6.10 8.21
C ARG A 241 -11.25 -5.52 7.70
N ASN A 242 -11.90 -4.64 8.47
CA ASN A 242 -13.14 -4.00 8.05
C ASN A 242 -12.92 -3.08 6.83
N SER A 243 -11.81 -2.34 6.77
CA SER A 243 -11.43 -1.57 5.58
C SER A 243 -11.24 -2.48 4.36
N LEU A 244 -10.57 -3.62 4.51
CA LEU A 244 -10.40 -4.59 3.42
C LEU A 244 -11.73 -5.22 2.97
N LYS A 245 -12.61 -5.57 3.90
CA LYS A 245 -13.97 -6.04 3.57
C LYS A 245 -14.73 -5.00 2.78
N THR A 246 -14.64 -3.74 3.21
CA THR A 246 -15.29 -2.61 2.53
C THR A 246 -14.74 -2.43 1.11
N ILE A 247 -13.42 -2.52 0.91
CA ILE A 247 -12.78 -2.49 -0.42
C ILE A 247 -13.40 -3.53 -1.35
N VAL A 248 -13.51 -4.77 -0.86
CA VAL A 248 -14.01 -5.90 -1.64
C VAL A 248 -15.51 -5.77 -1.88
N ALA A 249 -16.29 -5.38 -0.87
CA ALA A 249 -17.73 -5.19 -0.98
C ALA A 249 -18.07 -4.08 -2.00
N ASP A 250 -17.46 -2.91 -1.87
CA ASP A 250 -17.67 -1.78 -2.79
C ASP A 250 -17.26 -2.13 -4.23
N ALA A 251 -16.31 -3.06 -4.43
CA ALA A 251 -15.91 -3.52 -5.76
C ALA A 251 -16.93 -4.47 -6.41
N VAL A 252 -17.63 -5.28 -5.61
CA VAL A 252 -18.66 -6.22 -6.11
C VAL A 252 -19.93 -5.47 -6.51
N GLY A 253 -20.34 -4.46 -5.73
CA GLY A 253 -21.64 -3.79 -5.85
C GLY A 253 -22.73 -4.57 -5.12
#